data_AF-A0A3N4S770-F1
#
_entry.id   AF-A0A3N4S770-F1
#
_cell.length_a   1.000
_cell.length_b   1.000
_cell.length_c   1.000
_cell.angle_alpha   90.00
_cell.angle_beta   90.00
_cell.angle_gamma   90.00
#
_symmetry.space_group_name_H-M   'P 1'
#
loop_
_entity.id
_entity.type
_entity.pdbx_description
1 polymer ?
#
loop_
_entity_poly.entity_id
_entity_poly.type
_entity_poly.pdbx_seq_one_letter_code
_entity_poly.pdbx_strand_id
1 'polypeptide(L)'
;MGAVNATGTWVPADASVGAFLESRRQEWDRLFAAVCALCAFDGDEARAEADKLGYFRDYELSPPILVLWSAGVTGVESLRDPSPSTVRRMCRMVADLQLSEFLDMLVAVALDAGTDAARGAPQVTEILTIACALADPTGDIAPSHVHRMWRVAHLPSMLRPDSPTPDRIRAGFRSYDEALEDLLTRPPERGYRYVGPAELAVMSPQSTGAGALITSASDFSTWVGRQSPAELAEPFTYVVDLDGRLRLAPRRSEHVACAGGAAVLGAGEITFVREADRWTVSEVSNQSTGYCPDLTSWPAVARALDRIPLGHPSGFTYEVVFRRCPRCAEHNIVREADFVCVFCGSELPTTWNVDASRIEADLRSRSHGD
;
A
#
# COMPACT_ATOMS: atom_id res chain seq x y z
N MET A 1 -16.49 18.73 -1.00
CA MET A 1 -15.41 18.86 0.00
C MET A 1 -14.04 18.96 -0.63
N GLY A 2 -13.58 17.93 -1.36
CA GLY A 2 -12.33 17.96 -2.12
C GLY A 2 -12.17 19.21 -3.00
N ALA A 3 -13.24 19.59 -3.72
CA ALA A 3 -13.27 20.81 -4.52
C ALA A 3 -12.97 22.09 -3.71
N VAL A 4 -13.56 22.25 -2.52
CA VAL A 4 -13.31 23.41 -1.62
C VAL A 4 -11.91 23.38 -1.05
N ASN A 5 -11.42 22.20 -0.68
CA ASN A 5 -10.05 22.03 -0.19
C ASN A 5 -9.02 22.39 -1.28
N ALA A 6 -9.26 21.94 -2.52
CA ALA A 6 -8.40 22.19 -3.65
C ALA A 6 -8.26 23.67 -4.05
N THR A 7 -9.21 24.55 -3.65
CA THR A 7 -9.05 25.99 -3.89
C THR A 7 -7.97 26.60 -2.99
N GLY A 8 -7.71 26.00 -1.82
CA GLY A 8 -6.85 26.58 -0.77
C GLY A 8 -7.42 27.83 -0.07
N THR A 9 -8.47 28.45 -0.64
CA THR A 9 -9.13 29.65 -0.09
C THR A 9 -10.14 29.31 0.99
N TRP A 10 -10.69 28.11 0.97
CA TRP A 10 -11.79 27.67 1.85
C TRP A 10 -13.04 28.55 1.74
N VAL A 11 -13.22 29.19 0.58
CA VAL A 11 -14.44 29.92 0.23
C VAL A 11 -15.27 29.00 -0.68
N PRO A 12 -16.46 28.54 -0.26
CA PRO A 12 -17.25 27.59 -1.05
C PRO A 12 -17.59 28.07 -2.47
N ALA A 13 -17.77 29.38 -2.65
CA ALA A 13 -18.08 30.00 -3.94
C ALA A 13 -16.93 29.92 -4.96
N ASP A 14 -15.69 29.70 -4.50
CA ASP A 14 -14.52 29.56 -5.38
C ASP A 14 -14.40 28.14 -5.97
N ALA A 15 -15.19 27.19 -5.46
CA ALA A 15 -15.08 25.78 -5.82
C ALA A 15 -16.09 25.40 -6.93
N SER A 16 -15.59 24.71 -7.96
CA SER A 16 -16.42 23.99 -8.94
C SER A 16 -16.23 22.49 -8.72
N VAL A 17 -17.31 21.78 -8.40
CA VAL A 17 -17.31 20.32 -8.21
C VAL A 17 -17.11 19.63 -9.55
N GLY A 18 -17.78 20.11 -10.59
CA GLY A 18 -17.67 19.60 -11.95
C GLY A 18 -16.25 19.72 -12.49
N ALA A 19 -15.64 20.91 -12.41
CA ALA A 19 -14.25 21.10 -12.84
C ALA A 19 -13.25 20.28 -12.00
N PHE A 20 -13.48 20.19 -10.69
CA PHE A 20 -12.65 19.37 -9.80
C PHE A 20 -12.67 17.89 -10.19
N LEU A 21 -13.85 17.31 -10.43
CA LEU A 21 -14.02 15.92 -10.82
C LEU A 21 -13.58 15.66 -12.27
N GLU A 22 -13.81 16.59 -13.18
CA GLU A 22 -13.33 16.48 -14.58
C GLU A 22 -11.80 16.35 -14.61
N SER A 23 -11.10 17.17 -13.83
CA SER A 23 -9.64 17.11 -13.72
C SER A 23 -9.12 15.81 -13.08
N ARG A 24 -10.00 15.04 -12.42
CA ARG A 24 -9.71 13.78 -11.71
C ARG A 24 -10.57 12.62 -12.21
N ARG A 25 -10.94 12.68 -13.49
CA ARG A 25 -11.84 11.71 -14.12
C ARG A 25 -11.29 10.29 -14.02
N GLN A 26 -9.98 10.13 -14.17
CA GLN A 26 -9.33 8.83 -14.07
C GLN A 26 -9.44 8.22 -12.66
N GLU A 27 -9.19 9.02 -11.61
CA GLU A 27 -9.35 8.58 -10.23
C GLU A 27 -10.81 8.21 -9.93
N TRP A 28 -11.76 9.04 -10.39
CA TRP A 28 -13.18 8.76 -10.25
C TRP A 28 -13.57 7.46 -10.96
N ASP A 29 -13.12 7.23 -12.20
CA ASP A 29 -13.48 6.04 -12.98
C ASP A 29 -12.91 4.77 -12.33
N ARG A 30 -11.69 4.84 -11.79
CA ARG A 30 -11.09 3.76 -11.01
C ARG A 30 -11.86 3.48 -9.73
N LEU A 31 -12.21 4.51 -8.97
CA LEU A 31 -13.02 4.39 -7.76
C LEU A 31 -14.36 3.71 -8.07
N PHE A 32 -15.07 4.20 -9.09
CA PHE A 32 -16.38 3.72 -9.48
C PHE A 32 -16.32 2.25 -9.93
N ALA A 33 -15.37 1.89 -10.79
CA ALA A 33 -15.19 0.53 -11.24
C ALA A 33 -14.86 -0.42 -10.09
N ALA A 34 -14.01 0.00 -9.14
CA ALA A 34 -13.66 -0.79 -7.97
C ALA A 34 -14.87 -1.03 -7.05
N VAL A 35 -15.71 -0.01 -6.83
CA VAL A 35 -16.95 -0.14 -6.06
C VAL A 35 -17.91 -1.13 -6.74
N CYS A 36 -18.16 -1.00 -8.04
CA CYS A 36 -19.03 -1.94 -8.76
C CYS A 36 -18.51 -3.38 -8.68
N ALA A 37 -17.19 -3.57 -8.82
CA ALA A 37 -16.57 -4.89 -8.74
C ALA A 37 -16.66 -5.50 -7.33
N LEU A 38 -16.48 -4.71 -6.27
CA LEU A 38 -16.58 -5.17 -4.88
C LEU A 38 -18.02 -5.56 -4.52
N CYS A 39 -18.98 -4.73 -4.92
CA CYS A 39 -20.39 -4.84 -4.56
C CYS A 39 -21.22 -5.66 -5.56
N ALA A 40 -20.59 -6.25 -6.58
CA ALA A 40 -21.25 -6.98 -7.67
C ALA A 40 -22.37 -6.20 -8.38
N PHE A 41 -22.19 -4.88 -8.55
CA PHE A 41 -23.11 -4.06 -9.32
C PHE A 41 -22.86 -4.21 -10.82
N ASP A 42 -23.94 -4.17 -11.60
CA ASP A 42 -23.84 -3.98 -13.04
C ASP A 42 -23.27 -2.57 -13.32
N GLY A 43 -22.14 -2.52 -14.04
CA GLY A 43 -21.40 -1.28 -14.24
C GLY A 43 -22.16 -0.25 -15.08
N ASP A 44 -22.94 -0.71 -16.06
CA ASP A 44 -23.70 0.16 -16.97
C ASP A 44 -24.95 0.71 -16.27
N GLU A 45 -25.67 -0.13 -15.54
CA GLU A 45 -26.83 0.30 -14.74
C GLU A 45 -26.39 1.28 -13.64
N ALA A 46 -25.33 0.95 -12.90
CA ALA A 46 -24.81 1.84 -11.87
C ALA A 46 -24.37 3.19 -12.46
N ARG A 47 -23.74 3.18 -13.66
CA ARG A 47 -23.33 4.41 -14.35
C ARG A 47 -24.53 5.26 -14.72
N ALA A 48 -25.57 4.64 -15.26
CA ALA A 48 -26.80 5.32 -15.62
C ALA A 48 -27.46 5.99 -14.40
N GLU A 49 -27.45 5.34 -13.23
CA GLU A 49 -27.94 5.95 -11.99
C GLU A 49 -27.05 7.11 -11.51
N ALA A 50 -25.73 6.97 -11.58
CA ALA A 50 -24.81 8.06 -11.26
C ALA A 50 -25.02 9.29 -12.19
N ASP A 51 -25.25 9.07 -13.48
CA ASP A 51 -25.51 10.15 -14.43
C ASP A 51 -26.84 10.86 -14.14
N LYS A 52 -27.89 10.12 -13.71
CA LYS A 52 -29.17 10.70 -13.28
C LYS A 52 -29.02 11.59 -12.05
N LEU A 53 -28.21 11.15 -11.10
CA LEU A 53 -27.89 11.91 -9.88
C LEU A 53 -26.98 13.11 -10.17
N GLY A 54 -26.36 13.18 -11.34
CA GLY A 54 -25.61 14.33 -11.81
C GLY A 54 -24.28 14.51 -11.11
N TYR A 55 -23.53 13.42 -10.86
CA TYR A 55 -22.27 13.46 -10.08
C TYR A 55 -21.22 14.43 -10.63
N PHE A 56 -21.20 14.69 -11.94
CA PHE A 56 -20.30 15.66 -12.58
C PHE A 56 -20.88 17.07 -12.74
N ARG A 57 -22.13 17.30 -12.32
CA ARG A 57 -22.77 18.61 -12.44
C ARG A 57 -22.34 19.51 -11.30
N ASP A 58 -22.05 20.75 -11.63
CA ASP A 58 -21.89 21.77 -10.60
C ASP A 58 -23.20 22.02 -9.86
N TYR A 59 -23.08 22.15 -8.55
CA TYR A 59 -24.13 22.62 -7.66
C TYR A 59 -23.53 23.64 -6.69
N GLU A 60 -24.38 24.54 -6.22
CA GLU A 60 -23.94 25.60 -5.31
C GLU A 60 -23.50 25.00 -3.98
N LEU A 61 -22.20 25.08 -3.70
CA LEU A 61 -21.65 24.74 -2.38
C LEU A 61 -21.90 25.92 -1.44
N SER A 62 -22.79 25.73 -0.47
CA SER A 62 -23.16 26.75 0.50
C SER A 62 -22.80 26.32 1.93
N PRO A 63 -22.52 27.26 2.86
CA PRO A 63 -22.28 26.93 4.26
C PRO A 63 -23.38 26.06 4.92
N PRO A 64 -24.69 26.24 4.64
CA PRO A 64 -25.72 25.34 5.15
C PRO A 64 -25.53 23.87 4.75
N ILE A 65 -25.10 23.60 3.50
CA ILE A 65 -24.81 22.23 3.05
C ILE A 65 -23.63 21.64 3.83
N LEU A 66 -22.58 22.45 4.06
CA LEU A 66 -21.41 22.01 4.83
C LEU A 66 -21.76 21.73 6.30
N VAL A 67 -22.66 22.51 6.90
CA VAL A 67 -23.16 22.27 8.27
C VAL A 67 -23.97 20.98 8.32
N LEU A 68 -24.85 20.76 7.34
CA LEU A 68 -25.64 19.53 7.26
C LEU A 68 -24.72 18.30 7.20
N TRP A 69 -23.74 18.30 6.30
CA TRP A 69 -22.84 17.15 6.11
C TRP A 69 -21.79 16.99 7.21
N SER A 70 -21.50 18.05 7.97
CA SER A 70 -20.63 17.98 9.16
C SER A 70 -21.41 17.66 10.44
N ALA A 71 -22.69 17.29 10.31
CA ALA A 71 -23.62 17.03 11.39
C ALA A 71 -23.73 18.19 12.40
N GLY A 72 -23.43 19.41 11.98
CA GLY A 72 -23.40 20.60 12.84
C GLY A 72 -22.36 20.56 13.96
N VAL A 73 -21.38 19.65 13.91
CA VAL A 73 -20.37 19.49 14.97
C VAL A 73 -19.49 20.74 15.09
N THR A 74 -19.17 21.36 13.95
CA THR A 74 -18.52 22.68 13.97
C THR A 74 -19.58 23.72 14.26
N GLY A 75 -19.59 24.27 15.46
CA GLY A 75 -20.42 25.44 15.78
C GLY A 75 -20.11 26.58 14.82
N VAL A 76 -21.13 27.16 14.19
CA VAL A 76 -20.99 28.25 13.24
C VAL A 76 -21.65 29.51 13.80
N GLU A 77 -20.89 30.58 13.95
CA GLU A 77 -21.39 31.87 14.44
C GLU A 77 -22.33 32.55 13.43
N SER A 78 -22.08 32.36 12.13
CA SER A 78 -22.92 32.85 11.03
C SER A 78 -22.91 31.89 9.84
N LEU A 79 -24.10 31.42 9.44
CA LEU A 79 -24.27 30.61 8.24
C LEU A 79 -24.18 31.42 6.93
N ARG A 80 -24.19 32.75 7.00
CA ARG A 80 -24.11 33.60 5.81
C ARG A 80 -22.68 33.82 5.34
N ASP A 81 -21.75 33.94 6.28
CA ASP A 81 -20.36 34.27 5.99
C ASP A 81 -19.42 33.64 7.05
N PRO A 82 -19.29 32.30 7.04
CA PRO A 82 -18.36 31.63 7.94
C PRO A 82 -16.91 31.96 7.56
N SER A 83 -16.04 32.10 8.56
CA SER A 83 -14.61 32.30 8.29
C SER A 83 -14.01 31.12 7.51
N PRO A 84 -12.96 31.34 6.69
CA PRO A 84 -12.23 30.26 6.00
C PRO A 84 -11.75 29.15 6.94
N SER A 85 -11.34 29.49 8.16
CA SER A 85 -10.94 28.50 9.18
C SER A 85 -12.11 27.64 9.66
N THR A 86 -13.31 28.22 9.77
CA THR A 86 -14.55 27.49 10.10
C THR A 86 -14.95 26.57 8.94
N VAL A 87 -14.89 27.06 7.70
CA VAL A 87 -15.15 26.24 6.50
C VAL A 87 -14.16 25.08 6.42
N ARG A 88 -12.87 25.33 6.60
CA ARG A 88 -11.86 24.26 6.67
C ARG A 88 -12.17 23.20 7.72
N ARG A 89 -12.59 23.62 8.91
CA ARG A 89 -12.94 22.70 10.00
C ARG A 89 -14.20 21.88 9.68
N MET A 90 -15.25 22.54 9.16
CA MET A 90 -16.42 21.85 8.62
C MET A 90 -15.99 20.84 7.56
N CYS A 91 -15.09 21.22 6.65
CA CYS A 91 -14.68 20.35 5.58
C CYS A 91 -13.99 19.07 6.02
N ARG A 92 -13.09 19.19 7.01
CA ARG A 92 -12.45 18.04 7.65
C ARG A 92 -13.47 17.14 8.33
N MET A 93 -14.39 17.74 9.11
CA MET A 93 -15.47 16.98 9.76
C MET A 93 -16.37 16.25 8.76
N VAL A 94 -16.74 16.89 7.65
CA VAL A 94 -17.50 16.22 6.59
C VAL A 94 -16.71 15.03 6.04
N ALA A 95 -15.43 15.21 5.72
CA ALA A 95 -14.62 14.14 5.15
C ALA A 95 -14.53 12.95 6.12
N ASP A 96 -14.27 13.21 7.40
CA ASP A 96 -14.19 12.19 8.46
C ASP A 96 -15.50 11.39 8.58
N LEU A 97 -16.65 12.08 8.64
CA LEU A 97 -17.96 11.44 8.76
C LEU A 97 -18.34 10.66 7.50
N GLN A 98 -18.24 11.29 6.33
CA GLN A 98 -18.68 10.70 5.08
C GLN A 98 -17.79 9.53 4.63
N LEU A 99 -16.48 9.58 4.87
CA LEU A 99 -15.60 8.44 4.58
C LEU A 99 -15.84 7.28 5.54
N SER A 100 -16.17 7.55 6.82
CA SER A 100 -16.56 6.50 7.78
C SER A 100 -17.87 5.83 7.39
N GLU A 101 -18.90 6.61 7.03
CA GLU A 101 -20.18 6.10 6.53
C GLU A 101 -20.01 5.32 5.21
N PHE A 102 -19.16 5.83 4.32
CA PHE A 102 -18.86 5.15 3.06
C PHE A 102 -18.20 3.79 3.31
N LEU A 103 -17.22 3.70 4.22
CA LEU A 103 -16.60 2.42 4.59
C LEU A 103 -17.62 1.44 5.16
N ASP A 104 -18.51 1.90 6.05
CA ASP A 104 -19.55 1.04 6.63
C ASP A 104 -20.47 0.45 5.56
N MET A 105 -20.93 1.30 4.63
CA MET A 105 -21.76 0.89 3.51
C MET A 105 -21.03 -0.07 2.56
N LEU A 106 -19.75 0.19 2.26
CA LEU A 106 -18.95 -0.71 1.41
C LEU A 106 -18.85 -2.11 2.02
N VAL A 107 -18.53 -2.21 3.31
CA VAL A 107 -18.42 -3.51 3.99
C VAL A 107 -19.78 -4.20 4.05
N ALA A 108 -20.84 -3.47 4.41
CA ALA A 108 -22.19 -4.03 4.46
C ALA A 108 -22.64 -4.61 3.11
N VAL A 109 -22.46 -3.85 2.03
CA VAL A 109 -22.87 -4.25 0.68
C VAL A 109 -21.97 -5.36 0.14
N ALA A 110 -20.66 -5.32 0.38
CA ALA A 110 -19.76 -6.40 0.00
C ALA A 110 -20.16 -7.73 0.66
N LEU A 111 -20.55 -7.70 1.93
CA LEU A 111 -21.05 -8.88 2.64
C LEU A 111 -22.39 -9.38 2.09
N ASP A 112 -23.30 -8.48 1.70
CA ASP A 112 -24.58 -8.85 1.07
C ASP A 112 -24.38 -9.47 -0.32
N ALA A 113 -23.39 -8.97 -1.07
CA ALA A 113 -22.93 -9.54 -2.33
C ALA A 113 -22.17 -10.87 -2.18
N GLY A 114 -21.89 -11.32 -0.94
CA GLY A 114 -21.18 -12.56 -0.65
C GLY A 114 -19.66 -12.46 -0.84
N THR A 115 -19.09 -11.25 -0.90
CA THR A 115 -17.66 -11.03 -1.00
C THR A 115 -17.00 -11.18 0.37
N ASP A 116 -16.23 -12.25 0.55
CA ASP A 116 -15.48 -12.47 1.80
C ASP A 116 -14.37 -11.41 2.02
N ALA A 117 -13.91 -11.29 3.27
CA ALA A 117 -12.92 -10.29 3.65
C ALA A 117 -11.55 -10.47 3.00
N ALA A 118 -11.12 -11.70 2.72
CA ALA A 118 -9.81 -11.96 2.10
C ALA A 118 -9.75 -11.41 0.68
N ARG A 119 -10.86 -11.53 -0.07
CA ARG A 119 -11.01 -10.93 -1.40
C ARG A 119 -11.37 -9.44 -1.34
N GLY A 120 -12.26 -9.05 -0.44
CA GLY A 120 -12.84 -7.71 -0.42
C GLY A 120 -11.96 -6.64 0.23
N ALA A 121 -11.23 -6.95 1.32
CA ALA A 121 -10.45 -5.95 2.05
C ALA A 121 -9.34 -5.26 1.21
N PRO A 122 -8.62 -5.95 0.29
CA PRO A 122 -7.72 -5.27 -0.64
C PRO A 122 -8.44 -4.27 -1.56
N GLN A 123 -9.62 -4.61 -2.06
CA GLN A 123 -10.42 -3.73 -2.91
C GLN A 123 -10.94 -2.53 -2.12
N VAL A 124 -11.43 -2.75 -0.88
CA VAL A 124 -11.82 -1.67 0.03
C VAL A 124 -10.65 -0.74 0.32
N THR A 125 -9.44 -1.27 0.51
CA THR A 125 -8.23 -0.46 0.72
C THR A 125 -7.93 0.43 -0.49
N GLU A 126 -8.03 -0.09 -1.72
CA GLU A 126 -7.88 0.71 -2.95
C GLU A 126 -8.96 1.80 -3.03
N ILE A 127 -10.23 1.44 -2.83
CA ILE A 127 -11.38 2.35 -2.83
C ILE A 127 -11.18 3.48 -1.83
N LEU A 128 -10.83 3.17 -0.58
CA LEU A 128 -10.58 4.16 0.46
C LEU A 128 -9.39 5.06 0.13
N THR A 129 -8.32 4.51 -0.45
CA THR A 129 -7.14 5.30 -0.85
C THR A 129 -7.53 6.37 -1.87
N ILE A 130 -8.29 5.99 -2.90
CA ILE A 130 -8.75 6.94 -3.92
C ILE A 130 -9.76 7.94 -3.33
N ALA A 131 -10.70 7.46 -2.50
CA ALA A 131 -11.69 8.34 -1.86
C ALA A 131 -11.04 9.36 -0.92
N CYS A 132 -10.02 8.98 -0.14
CA CYS A 132 -9.25 9.90 0.69
C CYS A 132 -8.54 10.97 -0.16
N ALA A 133 -7.90 10.57 -1.27
CA ALA A 133 -7.23 11.51 -2.18
C ALA A 133 -8.21 12.48 -2.86
N LEU A 134 -9.44 12.05 -3.15
CA LEU A 134 -10.50 12.92 -3.66
C LEU A 134 -11.05 13.86 -2.58
N ALA A 135 -11.17 13.40 -1.33
CA ALA A 135 -11.65 14.22 -0.21
C ALA A 135 -10.62 15.26 0.23
N ASP A 136 -9.35 14.90 0.21
CA ASP A 136 -8.23 15.75 0.56
C ASP A 136 -7.01 15.54 -0.36
N PRO A 137 -6.91 16.36 -1.43
CA PRO A 137 -5.78 16.31 -2.35
C PRO A 137 -4.43 16.67 -1.70
N THR A 138 -4.43 17.26 -0.50
CA THR A 138 -3.19 17.62 0.21
C THR A 138 -2.55 16.43 0.95
N GLY A 139 -3.31 15.34 1.15
CA GLY A 139 -2.83 14.10 1.74
C GLY A 139 -2.86 14.04 3.26
N ASP A 140 -3.58 14.93 3.96
CA ASP A 140 -3.73 14.87 5.42
C ASP A 140 -4.66 13.72 5.86
N ILE A 141 -5.56 13.24 4.97
CA ILE A 141 -6.49 12.14 5.28
C ILE A 141 -5.92 10.80 4.83
N ALA A 142 -5.64 9.92 5.79
CA ALA A 142 -5.13 8.57 5.54
C ALA A 142 -6.25 7.51 5.67
N PRO A 143 -6.28 6.46 4.82
CA PRO A 143 -7.23 5.36 4.94
C PRO A 143 -7.23 4.65 6.31
N SER A 144 -6.07 4.56 6.96
CA SER A 144 -5.95 3.99 8.32
C SER A 144 -6.66 4.83 9.38
N HIS A 145 -6.77 6.15 9.17
CA HIS A 145 -7.56 7.02 10.03
C HIS A 145 -9.06 6.75 9.86
N VAL A 146 -9.52 6.62 8.60
CA VAL A 146 -10.91 6.29 8.28
C VAL A 146 -11.31 4.94 8.90
N HIS A 147 -10.48 3.90 8.74
CA HIS A 147 -10.71 2.59 9.37
C HIS A 147 -10.81 2.69 10.89
N ARG A 148 -9.91 3.44 11.53
CA ARG A 148 -9.98 3.68 12.98
C ARG A 148 -11.27 4.39 13.39
N MET A 149 -11.72 5.39 12.64
CA MET A 149 -12.98 6.08 12.92
C MET A 149 -14.18 5.15 12.75
N TRP A 150 -14.21 4.39 11.67
CA TRP A 150 -15.27 3.41 11.40
C TRP A 150 -15.40 2.37 12.52
N ARG A 151 -14.26 1.85 13.01
CA ARG A 151 -14.22 0.94 14.17
C ARG A 151 -14.87 1.50 15.41
N VAL A 152 -14.74 2.81 15.64
CA VAL A 152 -15.30 3.46 16.84
C VAL A 152 -16.77 3.82 16.63
N ALA A 153 -17.12 4.30 15.44
CA ALA A 153 -18.46 4.81 15.15
C ALA A 153 -19.49 3.70 14.89
N HIS A 154 -19.12 2.63 14.18
CA HIS A 154 -20.09 1.66 13.66
C HIS A 154 -20.04 0.32 14.41
N LEU A 155 -18.84 -0.25 14.58
CA LEU A 155 -18.68 -1.61 15.11
C LEU A 155 -19.24 -1.85 16.52
N PRO A 156 -19.12 -0.93 17.51
CA PRO A 156 -19.54 -1.25 18.88
C PRO A 156 -21.05 -1.49 18.99
N SER A 157 -21.85 -0.75 18.23
CA SER A 157 -23.31 -0.91 18.20
C SER A 157 -23.72 -2.25 17.58
N MET A 158 -22.93 -2.74 16.61
CA MET A 158 -23.18 -3.93 15.83
C MET A 158 -22.64 -5.22 16.46
N LEU A 159 -21.44 -5.18 17.04
CA LEU A 159 -20.68 -6.35 17.47
C LEU A 159 -20.81 -6.69 18.96
N ARG A 160 -21.44 -5.81 19.76
CA ARG A 160 -21.72 -6.06 21.17
C ARG A 160 -22.54 -7.34 21.37
N PRO A 161 -22.35 -8.08 22.48
CA PRO A 161 -23.00 -9.38 22.69
C PRO A 161 -24.54 -9.34 22.65
N ASP A 162 -25.15 -8.23 23.06
CA ASP A 162 -26.60 -8.01 23.10
C ASP A 162 -27.16 -7.39 21.81
N SER A 163 -26.33 -7.24 20.78
CA SER A 163 -26.76 -6.70 19.49
C SER A 163 -27.78 -7.65 18.81
N PRO A 164 -28.86 -7.10 18.21
CA PRO A 164 -29.80 -7.89 17.42
C PRO A 164 -29.22 -8.33 16.06
N THR A 165 -28.02 -7.86 15.68
CA THR A 165 -27.37 -8.20 14.41
C THR A 165 -27.09 -9.71 14.32
N PRO A 166 -27.48 -10.41 13.24
CA PRO A 166 -27.22 -11.83 13.08
C PRO A 166 -25.74 -12.22 13.18
N ASP A 167 -25.43 -13.40 13.73
CA ASP A 167 -24.05 -13.87 13.92
C ASP A 167 -23.21 -13.90 12.64
N ARG A 168 -23.81 -14.30 11.51
CA ARG A 168 -23.14 -14.30 10.20
C ARG A 168 -22.65 -12.90 9.81
N ILE A 169 -23.44 -11.87 10.10
CA ILE A 169 -23.12 -10.48 9.77
C ILE A 169 -22.02 -10.00 10.72
N ARG A 170 -22.15 -10.26 12.03
CA ARG A 170 -21.11 -9.93 13.01
C ARG A 170 -19.78 -10.57 12.67
N ALA A 171 -19.78 -11.83 12.27
CA ALA A 171 -18.58 -12.54 11.83
C ALA A 171 -17.96 -11.89 10.59
N GLY A 172 -18.78 -11.55 9.58
CA GLY A 172 -18.31 -10.85 8.39
C GLY A 172 -17.64 -9.51 8.70
N PHE A 173 -18.28 -8.67 9.52
CA PHE A 173 -17.71 -7.38 9.94
C PHE A 173 -16.41 -7.54 10.73
N ARG A 174 -16.29 -8.55 11.61
CA ARG A 174 -15.03 -8.87 12.30
C ARG A 174 -13.92 -9.27 11.33
N SER A 175 -14.24 -10.12 10.35
CA SER A 175 -13.26 -10.53 9.34
C SER A 175 -12.78 -9.36 8.47
N TYR A 176 -13.67 -8.44 8.09
CA TYR A 176 -13.27 -7.21 7.40
C TYR A 176 -12.45 -6.29 8.30
N ASP A 177 -12.81 -6.14 9.57
CA ASP A 177 -12.04 -5.33 10.53
C ASP A 177 -10.60 -5.83 10.68
N GLU A 178 -10.44 -7.14 10.93
CA GLU A 178 -9.13 -7.78 11.06
C GLU A 178 -8.30 -7.62 9.77
N ALA A 179 -8.90 -7.91 8.61
CA ALA A 179 -8.20 -7.81 7.32
C ALA A 179 -7.82 -6.36 6.96
N LEU A 180 -8.67 -5.38 7.27
CA LEU A 180 -8.40 -3.96 7.05
C LEU A 180 -7.36 -3.41 8.03
N GLU A 181 -7.41 -3.80 9.31
CA GLU A 181 -6.38 -3.44 10.28
C GLU A 181 -5.02 -3.91 9.79
N ASP A 182 -4.95 -5.16 9.35
CA ASP A 182 -3.75 -5.74 8.74
C ASP A 182 -3.27 -4.93 7.53
N LEU A 183 -4.15 -4.59 6.58
CA LEU A 183 -3.72 -3.89 5.37
C LEU A 183 -3.35 -2.41 5.61
N LEU A 184 -4.06 -1.73 6.52
CA LEU A 184 -3.99 -0.28 6.67
C LEU A 184 -3.07 0.19 7.79
N THR A 185 -2.83 -0.64 8.81
CA THR A 185 -1.99 -0.27 9.96
C THR A 185 -0.58 -0.86 9.90
N ARG A 186 -0.33 -1.74 8.91
CA ARG A 186 1.05 -2.17 8.61
C ARG A 186 1.88 -0.93 8.28
N PRO A 187 3.07 -0.76 8.91
CA PRO A 187 3.98 0.31 8.51
C PRO A 187 4.28 0.17 7.01
N PRO A 188 4.43 1.29 6.28
CA PRO A 188 4.77 1.23 4.86
C PRO A 188 5.99 0.32 4.68
N GLU A 189 5.92 -0.56 3.68
CA GLU A 189 7.02 -1.47 3.40
C GLU A 189 8.30 -0.67 3.21
N ARG A 190 9.37 -1.06 3.92
CA ARG A 190 10.65 -0.37 3.84
C ARG A 190 11.21 -0.56 2.42
N GLY A 191 11.37 0.54 1.70
CA GLY A 191 12.17 0.55 0.47
C GLY A 191 13.65 0.45 0.81
N TYR A 192 14.31 -0.59 0.33
CA TYR A 192 15.75 -0.81 0.45
C TYR A 192 16.45 -0.19 -0.74
N ARG A 193 17.36 0.75 -0.48
CA ARG A 193 18.24 1.31 -1.50
C ARG A 193 19.46 0.43 -1.70
N TYR A 194 20.06 0.53 -2.88
CA TYR A 194 21.33 -0.13 -3.14
C TYR A 194 22.44 0.52 -2.30
N VAL A 195 23.18 -0.32 -1.58
CA VAL A 195 24.28 0.03 -0.66
C VAL A 195 25.60 -0.68 -1.03
N GLY A 196 25.61 -1.41 -2.14
CA GLY A 196 26.80 -2.07 -2.67
C GLY A 196 27.73 -1.13 -3.46
N PRO A 197 28.79 -1.67 -4.09
CA PRO A 197 29.76 -0.92 -4.88
C PRO A 197 29.11 -0.08 -5.99
N ALA A 198 29.47 1.21 -6.07
CA ALA A 198 28.83 2.17 -6.98
C ALA A 198 28.96 1.77 -8.46
N GLU A 199 30.04 1.09 -8.82
CA GLU A 199 30.34 0.63 -10.19
C GLU A 199 29.23 -0.29 -10.72
N LEU A 200 28.70 -1.17 -9.87
CA LEU A 200 27.63 -2.10 -10.23
C LEU A 200 26.29 -1.38 -10.45
N ALA A 201 26.04 -0.30 -9.71
CA ALA A 201 24.85 0.53 -9.92
C ALA A 201 24.93 1.33 -11.24
N VAL A 202 26.11 1.80 -11.63
CA VAL A 202 26.33 2.55 -12.87
C VAL A 202 26.26 1.65 -14.11
N MET A 203 26.66 0.39 -13.99
CA MET A 203 26.61 -0.58 -15.09
C MET A 203 25.21 -1.18 -15.31
N SER A 204 24.34 -1.16 -14.30
CA SER A 204 23.00 -1.75 -14.34
C SER A 204 22.09 -1.24 -15.48
N PRO A 205 22.07 0.05 -15.87
CA PRO A 205 21.29 0.50 -17.04
C PRO A 205 21.90 0.07 -18.38
N GLN A 206 23.16 -0.38 -18.41
CA GLN A 206 23.97 -0.54 -19.63
C GLN A 206 24.24 -2.01 -19.99
N SER A 207 24.12 -2.95 -19.06
CA SER A 207 24.30 -4.39 -19.30
C SER A 207 22.97 -5.15 -19.25
N THR A 208 22.55 -5.71 -20.39
CA THR A 208 21.53 -6.77 -20.52
C THR A 208 20.24 -6.63 -19.70
N GLY A 209 19.59 -5.46 -19.74
CA GLY A 209 18.19 -5.28 -19.32
C GLY A 209 17.87 -5.52 -17.84
N ALA A 210 16.80 -4.88 -17.35
CA ALA A 210 16.25 -5.22 -16.04
C ALA A 210 15.77 -6.69 -16.01
N GLY A 211 15.65 -7.26 -14.82
CA GLY A 211 15.10 -8.60 -14.64
C GLY A 211 13.70 -8.72 -15.27
N ALA A 212 13.35 -9.93 -15.70
CA ALA A 212 12.07 -10.23 -16.33
C ALA A 212 10.94 -9.94 -15.33
N LEU A 213 10.07 -9.01 -15.69
CA LEU A 213 8.89 -8.67 -14.89
C LEU A 213 7.85 -9.78 -15.02
N ILE A 214 7.41 -10.32 -13.89
CA ILE A 214 6.40 -11.37 -13.82
C ILE A 214 5.14 -10.76 -13.21
N THR A 215 4.09 -10.61 -14.02
CA THR A 215 2.82 -10.00 -13.57
C THR A 215 1.66 -10.99 -13.50
N SER A 216 1.87 -12.21 -14.01
CA SER A 216 0.84 -13.25 -14.06
C SER A 216 1.43 -14.66 -14.07
N ALA A 217 0.58 -15.67 -13.86
CA ALA A 217 0.94 -17.08 -14.03
C ALA A 217 1.41 -17.42 -15.45
N SER A 218 0.84 -16.74 -16.46
CA SER A 218 1.20 -16.94 -17.87
C SER A 218 2.60 -16.39 -18.17
N ASP A 219 2.92 -15.20 -17.62
CA ASP A 219 4.27 -14.62 -17.72
C ASP A 219 5.29 -15.55 -17.08
N PHE A 220 4.98 -16.05 -15.89
CA PHE A 220 5.83 -17.00 -15.18
C PHE A 220 6.03 -18.28 -16.00
N SER A 221 4.95 -18.87 -16.51
CA SER A 221 5.00 -20.11 -17.30
C SER A 221 5.83 -19.94 -18.59
N THR A 222 5.70 -18.78 -19.23
CA THR A 222 6.47 -18.42 -20.42
C THR A 222 7.95 -18.23 -20.08
N TRP A 223 8.24 -17.52 -18.98
CA TRP A 223 9.60 -17.26 -18.53
C TRP A 223 10.32 -18.54 -18.09
N VAL A 224 9.67 -19.37 -17.27
CA VAL A 224 10.24 -20.63 -16.75
C VAL A 224 10.45 -21.65 -17.87
N GLY A 225 9.55 -21.67 -18.88
CA GLY A 225 9.68 -22.55 -20.05
C GLY A 225 10.85 -22.19 -20.99
N ARG A 226 11.46 -21.00 -20.83
CA ARG A 226 12.67 -20.61 -21.55
C ARG A 226 13.96 -21.04 -20.84
N GLN A 227 13.88 -21.46 -19.59
CA GLN A 227 15.05 -21.85 -18.81
C GLN A 227 15.45 -23.28 -19.14
N SER A 228 16.76 -23.52 -19.23
CA SER A 228 17.31 -24.87 -19.35
C SER A 228 17.17 -25.65 -18.03
N PRO A 229 17.19 -27.00 -18.07
CA PRO A 229 17.18 -27.81 -16.84
C PRO A 229 18.32 -27.48 -15.87
N ALA A 230 19.48 -27.05 -16.39
CA ALA A 230 20.61 -26.63 -15.57
C ALA A 230 20.36 -25.28 -14.87
N GLU A 231 19.70 -24.32 -15.55
CA GLU A 231 19.32 -23.05 -14.93
C GLU A 231 18.22 -23.23 -13.89
N LEU A 232 17.25 -24.14 -14.12
CA LEU A 232 16.20 -24.46 -13.15
C LEU A 232 16.73 -25.15 -11.88
N ALA A 233 17.90 -25.77 -11.95
CA ALA A 233 18.56 -26.39 -10.79
C ALA A 233 19.32 -25.37 -9.92
N GLU A 234 19.46 -24.13 -10.37
CA GLU A 234 20.19 -23.07 -9.70
C GLU A 234 19.20 -22.02 -9.14
N PRO A 235 19.49 -21.40 -7.97
CA PRO A 235 18.68 -20.30 -7.47
C PRO A 235 18.69 -19.09 -8.41
N PHE A 236 17.52 -18.50 -8.63
CA PHE A 236 17.35 -17.27 -9.41
C PHE A 236 17.50 -16.03 -8.52
N THR A 237 18.06 -14.98 -9.09
CA THR A 237 18.05 -13.64 -8.49
C THR A 237 16.63 -13.08 -8.59
N TYR A 238 16.05 -12.63 -7.49
CA TYR A 238 14.77 -11.92 -7.51
C TYR A 238 14.86 -10.54 -6.86
N VAL A 239 13.99 -9.64 -7.32
CA VAL A 239 13.65 -8.40 -6.61
C VAL A 239 12.14 -8.17 -6.63
N VAL A 240 11.64 -7.51 -5.61
CA VAL A 240 10.28 -6.94 -5.57
C VAL A 240 10.43 -5.43 -5.71
N ASP A 241 9.90 -4.86 -6.78
CA ASP A 241 9.97 -3.41 -7.00
C ASP A 241 9.05 -2.65 -6.03
N LEU A 242 9.14 -1.31 -6.04
CA LEU A 242 8.33 -0.45 -5.16
C LEU A 242 6.82 -0.53 -5.44
N ASP A 243 6.40 -1.07 -6.59
CA ASP A 243 5.00 -1.32 -6.92
C ASP A 243 4.53 -2.72 -6.46
N GLY A 244 5.41 -3.47 -5.78
CA GLY A 244 5.14 -4.82 -5.30
C GLY A 244 5.10 -5.86 -6.41
N ARG A 245 5.83 -5.67 -7.52
CA ARG A 245 5.91 -6.63 -8.63
C ARG A 245 7.21 -7.42 -8.58
N LEU A 246 7.13 -8.70 -8.93
CA LEU A 246 8.25 -9.62 -8.96
C LEU A 246 9.06 -9.45 -10.25
N ARG A 247 10.38 -9.35 -10.12
CA ARG A 247 11.33 -9.49 -11.23
C ARG A 247 12.28 -10.66 -10.97
N LEU A 248 12.54 -11.44 -12.01
CA LEU A 248 13.43 -12.59 -11.97
C LEU A 248 14.58 -12.45 -12.96
N ALA A 249 15.76 -12.88 -12.55
CA ALA A 249 16.94 -12.97 -13.40
C ALA A 249 17.69 -14.29 -13.12
N PRO A 250 18.44 -14.82 -14.12
CA PRO A 250 19.30 -15.98 -13.91
C PRO A 250 20.29 -15.76 -12.76
N ARG A 251 20.74 -16.86 -12.15
CA ARG A 251 21.75 -16.83 -11.09
C ARG A 251 22.98 -16.01 -11.47
N ARG A 252 23.60 -15.37 -10.47
CA ARG A 252 24.78 -14.48 -10.61
C ARG A 252 24.48 -13.17 -11.33
N SER A 253 23.21 -12.90 -11.62
CA SER A 253 22.79 -11.54 -11.95
C SER A 253 22.82 -10.70 -10.69
N GLU A 254 23.43 -9.53 -10.77
CA GLU A 254 23.42 -8.55 -9.68
C GLU A 254 21.98 -8.11 -9.39
N HIS A 255 21.57 -8.06 -8.11
CA HIS A 255 20.21 -7.60 -7.75
C HIS A 255 19.93 -6.18 -8.25
N VAL A 256 20.96 -5.32 -8.30
CA VAL A 256 20.82 -3.94 -8.80
C VAL A 256 20.52 -3.91 -10.29
N ALA A 257 21.13 -4.82 -11.07
CA ALA A 257 20.79 -5.01 -12.47
C ALA A 257 19.35 -5.52 -12.63
N CYS A 258 18.96 -6.52 -11.83
CA CYS A 258 17.59 -7.05 -11.83
C CYS A 258 16.54 -5.96 -11.52
N ALA A 259 16.85 -5.05 -10.59
CA ALA A 259 16.01 -3.91 -10.22
C ALA A 259 16.09 -2.71 -11.18
N GLY A 260 16.98 -2.73 -12.18
CA GLY A 260 17.25 -1.57 -13.03
C GLY A 260 17.77 -0.35 -12.26
N GLY A 261 18.50 -0.57 -11.16
CA GLY A 261 19.06 0.47 -10.30
C GLY A 261 18.08 1.09 -9.29
N ALA A 262 16.81 0.69 -9.28
CA ALA A 262 15.80 1.25 -8.37
C ALA A 262 15.91 0.70 -6.93
N ALA A 263 15.26 1.38 -5.98
CA ALA A 263 15.01 0.79 -4.66
C ALA A 263 14.00 -0.36 -4.77
N VAL A 264 14.04 -1.28 -3.81
CA VAL A 264 13.26 -2.52 -3.81
C VAL A 264 12.57 -2.73 -2.47
N LEU A 265 11.46 -3.46 -2.45
CA LEU A 265 10.78 -3.88 -1.22
C LEU A 265 11.35 -5.20 -0.68
N GLY A 266 12.01 -5.97 -1.54
CA GLY A 266 12.72 -7.19 -1.19
C GLY A 266 13.68 -7.60 -2.30
N ALA A 267 14.76 -8.31 -1.94
CA ALA A 267 15.74 -8.84 -2.87
C ALA A 267 16.41 -10.08 -2.28
N GLY A 268 16.75 -11.04 -3.13
CA GLY A 268 17.48 -12.23 -2.70
C GLY A 268 17.50 -13.31 -3.76
N GLU A 269 17.53 -14.56 -3.31
CA GLU A 269 17.59 -15.75 -4.15
C GLU A 269 16.33 -16.60 -3.97
N ILE A 270 15.82 -17.17 -5.07
CA ILE A 270 14.59 -17.97 -5.08
C ILE A 270 14.71 -19.19 -6.00
N THR A 271 14.20 -20.32 -5.56
CA THR A 271 14.21 -21.59 -6.31
C THR A 271 12.78 -22.08 -6.52
N PHE A 272 12.49 -22.60 -7.70
CA PHE A 272 11.19 -23.12 -8.06
C PHE A 272 11.26 -24.62 -8.33
N VAL A 273 10.28 -25.35 -7.84
CA VAL A 273 10.08 -26.75 -8.18
C VAL A 273 8.67 -26.95 -8.73
N ARG A 274 8.53 -27.96 -9.58
CA ARG A 274 7.22 -28.36 -10.10
C ARG A 274 6.69 -29.51 -9.26
N GLU A 275 5.63 -29.25 -8.49
CA GLU A 275 4.90 -30.24 -7.73
C GLU A 275 3.61 -30.58 -8.47
N ALA A 276 3.52 -31.81 -8.98
CA ALA A 276 2.48 -32.22 -9.92
C ALA A 276 2.36 -31.24 -11.12
N ASP A 277 1.22 -30.56 -11.27
CA ASP A 277 0.96 -29.58 -12.33
C ASP A 277 1.04 -28.12 -11.87
N ARG A 278 1.60 -27.85 -10.67
CA ARG A 278 1.77 -26.50 -10.15
C ARG A 278 3.23 -26.19 -9.84
N TRP A 279 3.64 -24.97 -10.14
CA TRP A 279 4.92 -24.44 -9.69
C TRP A 279 4.81 -23.93 -8.25
N THR A 280 5.81 -24.26 -7.45
CA THR A 280 5.95 -23.79 -6.07
C THR A 280 7.36 -23.28 -5.83
N VAL A 281 7.49 -22.33 -4.91
CA VAL A 281 8.76 -21.87 -4.38
C VAL A 281 9.25 -22.89 -3.37
N SER A 282 10.33 -23.60 -3.68
CA SER A 282 10.94 -24.55 -2.74
C SER A 282 11.84 -23.85 -1.74
N GLU A 283 12.59 -22.86 -2.21
CA GLU A 283 13.53 -22.09 -1.39
C GLU A 283 13.43 -20.61 -1.76
N VAL A 284 13.52 -19.76 -0.75
CA VAL A 284 13.55 -18.31 -0.86
C VAL A 284 14.34 -17.71 0.30
N SER A 285 15.20 -16.75 -0.02
CA SER A 285 16.04 -16.04 0.94
C SER A 285 16.01 -14.54 0.71
N ASN A 286 16.36 -13.75 1.72
CA ASN A 286 16.60 -12.31 1.59
C ASN A 286 18.09 -12.00 1.30
N GLN A 287 18.85 -12.96 0.76
CA GLN A 287 20.29 -12.85 0.57
C GLN A 287 20.64 -11.91 -0.61
N SER A 288 20.69 -10.61 -0.33
CA SER A 288 21.25 -9.61 -1.24
C SER A 288 22.26 -8.75 -0.51
N THR A 289 23.55 -8.88 -0.83
CA THR A 289 24.61 -8.04 -0.24
C THR A 289 24.61 -6.61 -0.81
N GLY A 290 23.89 -6.39 -1.91
CA GLY A 290 23.74 -5.08 -2.55
C GLY A 290 22.61 -4.24 -1.97
N TYR A 291 21.51 -4.86 -1.50
CA TYR A 291 20.36 -4.16 -0.90
C TYR A 291 20.19 -4.41 0.60
N CYS A 292 20.73 -5.52 1.10
CA CYS A 292 20.69 -5.92 2.50
C CYS A 292 19.29 -5.87 3.13
N PRO A 293 18.23 -6.44 2.52
CA PRO A 293 16.88 -6.32 3.06
C PRO A 293 16.71 -7.01 4.42
N ASP A 294 15.91 -6.43 5.32
CA ASP A 294 15.62 -6.99 6.64
C ASP A 294 14.58 -8.13 6.54
N LEU A 295 14.43 -8.93 7.60
CA LEU A 295 13.41 -9.99 7.65
C LEU A 295 11.99 -9.44 7.48
N THR A 296 11.76 -8.18 7.84
CA THR A 296 10.50 -7.46 7.62
C THR A 296 10.18 -7.22 6.14
N SER A 297 11.07 -7.58 5.21
CA SER A 297 10.79 -7.59 3.76
C SER A 297 9.91 -8.77 3.33
N TRP A 298 9.83 -9.85 4.12
CA TRP A 298 9.09 -11.05 3.76
C TRP A 298 7.64 -10.79 3.30
N PRO A 299 6.83 -9.96 3.99
CA PRO A 299 5.45 -9.70 3.56
C PRO A 299 5.35 -9.10 2.15
N ALA A 300 6.33 -8.32 1.69
CA ALA A 300 6.39 -7.80 0.33
C ALA A 300 6.62 -8.92 -0.69
N VAL A 301 7.53 -9.83 -0.37
CA VAL A 301 7.86 -11.00 -1.18
C VAL A 301 6.67 -11.95 -1.28
N ALA A 302 6.06 -12.29 -0.14
CA ALA A 302 4.87 -13.13 -0.09
C ALA A 302 3.74 -12.56 -0.96
N ARG A 303 3.41 -11.27 -0.83
CA ARG A 303 2.38 -10.63 -1.68
C ARG A 303 2.71 -10.63 -3.16
N ALA A 304 3.97 -10.40 -3.51
CA ALA A 304 4.40 -10.46 -4.92
C ALA A 304 4.20 -11.88 -5.48
N LEU A 305 4.43 -12.91 -4.66
CA LEU A 305 4.16 -14.30 -5.00
C LEU A 305 2.66 -14.60 -5.00
N ASP A 306 1.85 -14.14 -4.04
CA ASP A 306 0.40 -14.35 -4.02
C ASP A 306 -0.31 -13.84 -5.28
N ARG A 307 0.19 -12.74 -5.86
CA ARG A 307 -0.30 -12.18 -7.14
C ARG A 307 -0.04 -13.09 -8.34
N ILE A 308 0.95 -13.98 -8.25
CA ILE A 308 1.35 -14.92 -9.29
C ILE A 308 1.09 -16.31 -8.70
N PRO A 309 -0.02 -17.02 -8.97
CA PRO A 309 -0.56 -18.14 -8.19
C PRO A 309 0.36 -19.37 -7.98
N LEU A 310 1.52 -19.17 -7.38
CA LEU A 310 2.60 -20.07 -7.04
C LEU A 310 2.40 -20.47 -5.58
N GLY A 311 2.65 -21.73 -5.26
CA GLY A 311 2.83 -22.08 -3.85
C GLY A 311 4.07 -21.39 -3.30
N HIS A 312 4.06 -20.99 -2.04
CA HIS A 312 5.28 -20.53 -1.37
C HIS A 312 5.25 -20.86 0.13
N PRO A 313 6.42 -20.92 0.79
CA PRO A 313 6.52 -21.11 2.24
C PRO A 313 5.90 -19.95 3.02
N SER A 314 5.68 -20.10 4.33
CA SER A 314 5.12 -19.02 5.17
C SER A 314 6.13 -17.93 5.56
N GLY A 315 7.41 -18.13 5.25
CA GLY A 315 8.55 -17.28 5.60
C GLY A 315 9.73 -17.48 4.65
N PHE A 316 10.81 -16.73 4.86
CA PHE A 316 12.09 -17.06 4.21
C PHE A 316 12.55 -18.45 4.66
N THR A 317 12.90 -19.30 3.70
CA THR A 317 13.51 -20.62 4.01
C THR A 317 14.95 -20.47 4.51
N TYR A 318 15.61 -19.38 4.11
CA TYR A 318 16.93 -19.01 4.59
C TYR A 318 16.97 -17.52 4.89
N GLU A 319 17.13 -17.20 6.17
CA GLU A 319 17.12 -15.84 6.69
C GLU A 319 18.55 -15.30 6.85
N VAL A 320 18.78 -14.07 6.38
CA VAL A 320 20.05 -13.36 6.49
C VAL A 320 19.84 -12.04 7.20
N VAL A 321 20.43 -11.87 8.39
CA VAL A 321 20.28 -10.65 9.17
C VAL A 321 21.45 -9.70 8.90
N PHE A 322 21.22 -8.67 8.09
CA PHE A 322 22.24 -7.67 7.77
C PHE A 322 22.28 -6.54 8.78
N ARG A 323 23.48 -6.16 9.23
CA ARG A 323 23.70 -4.98 10.09
C ARG A 323 24.91 -4.20 9.63
N ARG A 324 24.87 -2.88 9.78
CA ARG A 324 26.04 -2.02 9.56
C ARG A 324 26.68 -1.69 10.90
N CYS A 325 27.95 -1.98 11.07
CA CYS A 325 28.63 -1.64 12.33
C CYS A 325 28.73 -0.11 12.49
N PRO A 326 28.22 0.48 13.59
CA PRO A 326 28.34 1.92 13.82
C PRO A 326 29.79 2.38 13.99
N ARG A 327 30.70 1.49 14.40
CA ARG A 327 32.11 1.79 14.65
C ARG A 327 32.98 1.73 13.40
N CYS A 328 32.93 0.63 12.66
CA CYS A 328 33.82 0.39 11.51
C CYS A 328 33.12 0.50 10.15
N ALA A 329 31.82 0.83 10.11
CA ALA A 329 31.01 0.98 8.91
C ALA A 329 30.78 -0.30 8.07
N GLU A 330 31.43 -1.41 8.41
CA GLU A 330 31.30 -2.68 7.67
C GLU A 330 29.89 -3.28 7.76
N HIS A 331 29.44 -3.85 6.64
CA HIS A 331 28.22 -4.67 6.59
C HIS A 331 28.51 -6.07 7.12
N ASN A 332 27.72 -6.50 8.09
CA ASN A 332 27.83 -7.77 8.78
C ASN A 332 26.60 -8.62 8.50
N ILE A 333 26.79 -9.93 8.51
CA ILE A 333 25.72 -10.92 8.61
C ILE A 333 25.75 -11.44 10.04
N VAL A 334 24.68 -11.20 10.79
CA VAL A 334 24.50 -11.75 12.14
C VAL A 334 24.14 -13.23 12.00
N ARG A 335 24.86 -14.09 12.74
CA ARG A 335 24.61 -15.53 12.81
C ARG A 335 24.22 -15.89 14.23
N GLU A 336 23.30 -16.83 14.38
CA GLU A 336 22.91 -17.38 15.69
C GLU A 336 22.45 -16.30 16.70
N ALA A 337 21.90 -15.19 16.20
CA ALA A 337 21.51 -14.01 16.98
C ALA A 337 22.66 -13.35 17.78
N ASP A 338 23.92 -13.58 17.39
CA ASP A 338 25.09 -12.94 18.00
C ASP A 338 25.38 -11.57 17.33
N PHE A 339 24.97 -10.49 17.99
CA PHE A 339 25.09 -9.12 17.48
C PHE A 339 26.48 -8.52 17.76
N VAL A 340 27.52 -9.15 17.23
CA VAL A 340 28.91 -8.69 17.32
C VAL A 340 29.52 -8.53 15.93
N CYS A 341 30.19 -7.40 15.70
CA CYS A 341 30.85 -7.12 14.44
C CYS A 341 32.05 -8.04 14.26
N VAL A 342 32.06 -8.86 13.21
CA VAL A 342 33.16 -9.80 12.95
C VAL A 342 34.47 -9.11 12.59
N PHE A 343 34.41 -7.85 12.16
CA PHE A 343 35.57 -7.07 11.74
C PHE A 343 36.27 -6.33 12.89
N CYS A 344 35.52 -5.87 13.90
CA CYS A 344 36.09 -5.04 14.98
C CYS A 344 35.64 -5.42 16.40
N GLY A 345 34.85 -6.48 16.56
CA GLY A 345 34.39 -7.00 17.85
C GLY A 345 33.42 -6.10 18.62
N SER A 346 32.90 -5.04 18.00
CA SER A 346 31.96 -4.12 18.65
C SER A 346 30.51 -4.59 18.49
N GLU A 347 29.66 -4.25 19.44
CA GLU A 347 28.23 -4.58 19.40
C GLU A 347 27.55 -4.00 18.15
N LEU A 348 26.66 -4.80 17.56
CA LEU A 348 25.82 -4.44 16.43
C LEU A 348 24.41 -4.06 16.90
N PRO A 349 23.72 -3.13 16.22
CA PRO A 349 22.33 -2.81 16.54
C PRO A 349 21.39 -4.01 16.35
N THR A 350 20.43 -4.15 17.25
CA THR A 350 19.38 -5.18 17.15
C THR A 350 18.38 -4.86 16.02
N THR A 351 18.16 -3.57 15.73
CA THR A 351 17.35 -3.11 14.61
C THR A 351 18.18 -2.90 13.35
N TRP A 352 17.56 -3.12 12.19
CA TRP A 352 18.20 -2.88 10.90
C TRP A 352 18.64 -1.42 10.71
N ASN A 353 19.86 -1.19 10.21
CA ASN A 353 20.49 0.14 10.14
C ASN A 353 21.37 0.36 8.89
N VAL A 354 21.20 -0.44 7.83
CA VAL A 354 22.18 -0.50 6.74
C VAL A 354 22.17 0.73 5.85
N ASP A 355 21.01 1.30 5.52
CA ASP A 355 20.90 2.49 4.64
C ASP A 355 20.62 3.82 5.39
N ALA A 356 20.64 3.80 6.72
CA ALA A 356 20.26 4.91 7.60
C ALA A 356 21.19 6.15 7.49
N SER A 357 22.41 5.98 6.95
CA SER A 357 23.45 7.01 6.90
C SER A 357 23.12 8.22 6.02
N ARG A 358 22.14 8.13 5.10
CA ARG A 358 21.66 9.30 4.33
C ARG A 358 20.48 10.03 4.97
N ILE A 359 19.67 9.37 5.79
CA ILE A 359 18.52 10.02 6.46
C ILE A 359 19.03 11.03 7.50
N GLU A 360 20.07 10.67 8.26
CA GLU A 360 20.70 11.60 9.21
C GLU A 360 21.44 12.76 8.51
N ALA A 361 22.00 12.53 7.31
CA ALA A 361 22.63 13.58 6.51
C ALA A 361 21.62 14.56 5.90
N ASP A 362 20.46 14.07 5.43
CA ASP A 362 19.37 14.89 4.91
C ASP A 362 18.63 15.68 6.02
N LEU A 363 18.54 15.13 7.23
CA LEU A 363 18.00 15.84 8.39
C LEU A 363 18.98 16.93 8.89
N ARG A 364 20.29 16.66 8.86
CA ARG A 364 21.31 17.65 9.22
C ARG A 364 21.42 18.78 8.19
N SER A 365 21.32 18.50 6.89
CA SER A 365 21.34 19.52 5.85
C SER A 365 20.11 20.44 5.89
N ARG A 366 18.94 19.92 6.30
CA ARG A 366 17.74 20.74 6.56
C ARG A 366 17.83 21.61 7.82
N SER A 367 18.57 21.17 8.83
CA SER A 367 18.76 21.93 10.08
C SER A 367 19.85 23.02 10.03
N HIS A 368 20.64 23.09 8.96
CA HIS A 368 21.70 24.10 8.78
C HIS A 368 21.38 25.11 7.65
N GLY A 369 20.13 25.13 7.19
CA GLY A 369 19.62 26.02 6.15
C GLY A 369 18.58 27.02 6.65
N ASP A 370 18.66 27.42 7.92
CA ASP A 370 17.92 28.56 8.51
C ASP A 370 18.85 29.78 8.68
#